data_AF-A0A1F2RC08-F1
#
_entry.id   AF-A0A1F2RC08-F1
#
_cell.length_a   1.000
_cell.length_b   1.000
_cell.length_c   1.000
_cell.angle_alpha   90.00
_cell.angle_beta   90.00
_cell.angle_gamma   90.00
#
_symmetry.space_group_name_H-M   'P 1'
#
loop_
_entity.id
_entity.type
_entity.pdbx_description
1 polymer ?
#
loop_
_entity_poly.entity_id
_entity_poly.type
_entity_poly.pdbx_seq_one_letter_code
_entity_poly.pdbx_strand_id
1 'polypeptide(L)'
;MKRKVLYLAPLVLGSLLVSLWAYQSMVSAREVEIPAGTKLRIRLDQTLDTSRNRRGDSFAAKLDTPLMLEEKVVLPQGTPVQGHITAAKPSGRLKGRGFMTLTLDSLHPNDQSYQVVSNSQSRATGSHKKRNLMFIGGGSGFGTLVGALAGGAKGALIGGGVGAAAGAATAVLTGKKHVYLPAETVLTFSLKEPVRIGGKSPATT
;
A
#
# COMPACT_ATOMS: atom_id res chain seq x y z
N MET A 1 67.34 34.35 52.23
CA MET A 1 66.16 33.47 52.02
C MET A 1 65.30 34.05 50.90
N LYS A 2 65.01 33.22 49.88
CA LYS A 2 63.83 33.22 48.97
C LYS A 2 63.61 34.46 48.05
N ARG A 3 64.17 34.46 46.83
CA ARG A 3 63.67 33.93 45.52
C ARG A 3 62.80 34.94 44.75
N LYS A 4 63.33 35.38 43.60
CA LYS A 4 62.65 36.12 42.52
C LYS A 4 61.50 35.27 41.96
N VAL A 5 60.35 35.89 41.67
CA VAL A 5 59.29 35.26 40.87
C VAL A 5 58.87 36.24 39.78
N LEU A 6 59.16 35.82 38.55
CA LEU A 6 58.79 36.42 37.27
C LEU A 6 57.74 35.49 36.65
N TYR A 7 56.54 35.96 36.33
CA TYR A 7 55.58 35.32 35.42
C TYR A 7 54.78 36.45 34.74
N LEU A 8 55.00 36.78 33.47
CA LEU A 8 54.57 36.11 32.22
C LEU A 8 53.03 36.17 32.00
N ALA A 9 52.67 36.89 30.94
CA ALA A 9 51.31 37.22 30.51
C ALA A 9 50.45 36.01 30.12
N PRO A 10 49.12 36.02 30.39
CA PRO A 10 48.20 35.08 29.78
C PRO A 10 47.51 35.77 28.59
N LEU A 11 48.19 35.80 27.45
CA LEU A 11 47.54 35.90 26.15
C LEU A 11 47.59 34.48 25.55
N VAL A 12 46.60 34.07 24.78
CA VAL A 12 46.47 32.77 24.05
C VAL A 12 45.48 31.73 24.63
N LEU A 13 44.73 32.00 25.71
CA LEU A 13 43.74 31.00 26.23
C LEU A 13 42.32 31.09 25.64
N GLY A 14 42.09 31.83 24.55
CA GLY A 14 40.75 32.04 23.97
C GLY A 14 40.44 31.28 22.67
N SER A 15 41.44 30.67 22.01
CA SER A 15 41.33 30.23 20.61
C SER A 15 41.09 28.72 20.40
N LEU A 16 40.90 27.94 21.47
CA LEU A 16 40.66 26.50 21.36
C LEU A 16 39.20 26.08 21.57
N LEU A 17 38.34 26.96 22.11
CA LEU A 17 36.93 26.65 22.39
C LEU A 17 35.98 26.96 21.21
N VAL A 18 36.41 27.77 20.24
CA VAL A 18 35.59 28.11 19.05
C VAL A 18 35.63 26.99 18.00
N SER A 19 36.69 26.19 17.96
CA SER A 19 36.86 25.14 16.94
C SER A 19 35.96 23.91 17.14
N LEU A 20 35.31 23.77 18.29
CA LEU A 20 34.41 22.63 18.56
C LEU A 20 32.94 22.90 18.19
N TRP A 21 32.57 24.15 17.87
CA TRP A 21 31.21 24.47 17.38
C TRP A 21 31.11 24.42 15.85
N ALA A 22 32.24 24.52 15.14
CA ALA A 22 32.27 24.58 13.67
C ALA A 22 32.21 23.21 12.97
N TYR A 23 32.37 22.09 13.68
CA TYR A 23 32.40 20.76 13.05
C TYR A 23 31.02 20.16 12.75
N GLN A 24 29.92 20.78 13.21
CA GLN A 24 28.60 20.12 13.16
C GLN A 24 27.85 20.27 11.82
N SER A 25 28.34 21.06 10.87
CA SER A 25 27.49 21.50 9.73
C SER A 25 27.79 20.87 8.37
N MET A 26 28.65 19.85 8.27
CA MET A 26 29.00 19.27 6.97
C MET A 26 28.58 17.81 6.81
N VAL A 27 27.34 17.48 7.17
CA VAL A 27 26.67 16.34 6.52
C VAL A 27 26.10 16.88 5.21
N SER A 28 26.93 16.88 4.17
CA SER A 28 26.45 17.09 2.81
C SER A 28 25.47 15.95 2.52
N ALA A 29 24.18 16.25 2.40
CA ALA A 29 23.18 15.31 1.91
C ALA A 29 23.63 14.88 0.51
N ARG A 30 24.27 13.72 0.41
CA ARG A 30 24.73 13.18 -0.87
C ARG A 30 23.46 12.90 -1.66
N GLU A 31 23.31 13.56 -2.79
CA GLU A 31 22.23 13.29 -3.74
C GLU A 31 22.41 11.86 -4.24
N VAL A 32 21.38 11.04 -4.04
CA VAL A 32 21.32 9.65 -4.47
C VAL A 32 20.16 9.51 -5.44
N GLU A 33 20.46 9.06 -6.65
CA GLU A 33 19.45 8.80 -7.68
C GLU A 33 18.98 7.35 -7.60
N ILE A 34 17.67 7.16 -7.43
CA ILE A 34 17.01 5.86 -7.54
C ILE A 34 16.57 5.69 -8.98
N PRO A 35 17.10 4.70 -9.73
CA PRO A 35 16.77 4.54 -11.14
C PRO A 35 15.32 4.06 -11.36
N ALA A 36 14.77 4.37 -12.54
CA ALA A 36 13.53 3.76 -13.02
C ALA A 36 13.64 2.22 -13.05
N GLY A 37 12.51 1.54 -12.87
CA GLY A 37 12.44 0.08 -12.76
C GLY A 37 12.71 -0.47 -11.36
N THR A 38 13.21 0.35 -10.43
CA THR A 38 13.44 -0.04 -9.04
C THR A 38 12.15 -0.56 -8.39
N LYS A 39 12.23 -1.74 -7.78
CA LYS A 39 11.11 -2.39 -7.11
C LYS A 39 11.01 -1.96 -5.66
N LEU A 40 9.87 -1.39 -5.29
CA LEU A 40 9.53 -0.98 -3.94
C LEU A 40 8.53 -1.97 -3.36
N ARG A 41 8.92 -2.68 -2.31
CA ARG A 41 7.98 -3.48 -1.51
C ARG A 41 7.42 -2.58 -0.42
N ILE A 42 6.10 -2.42 -0.41
CA ILE A 42 5.41 -1.56 0.53
C ILE A 42 4.30 -2.31 1.22
N ARG A 43 4.16 -2.01 2.49
CA ARG A 43 3.19 -2.59 3.40
C ARG A 43 2.13 -1.55 3.72
N LEU A 44 0.86 -1.90 3.56
CA LEU A 44 -0.24 -1.00 3.88
C LEU A 44 -0.36 -0.78 5.39
N ASP A 45 -0.50 0.47 5.82
CA ASP A 45 -0.74 0.81 7.24
C ASP A 45 -2.23 0.66 7.61
N GLN A 46 -3.12 0.64 6.61
CA GLN A 46 -4.55 0.60 6.79
C GLN A 46 -5.22 -0.42 5.86
N THR A 47 -6.40 -0.89 6.27
CA THR A 47 -7.25 -1.73 5.43
C THR A 47 -7.88 -0.90 4.32
N LEU A 48 -7.83 -1.41 3.09
CA LEU A 48 -8.49 -0.84 1.92
C LEU A 48 -9.61 -1.77 1.42
N ASP A 49 -10.81 -1.22 1.26
CA ASP A 49 -12.01 -1.97 0.91
C ASP A 49 -12.85 -1.21 -0.13
N THR A 50 -13.22 -1.83 -1.26
CA THR A 50 -14.08 -1.18 -2.28
C THR A 50 -15.52 -0.90 -1.84
N SER A 51 -15.92 -1.27 -0.63
CA SER A 51 -17.17 -0.83 0.00
C SER A 51 -17.07 0.57 0.59
N ARG A 52 -15.88 0.96 1.06
CA ARG A 52 -15.63 2.23 1.76
C ARG A 52 -14.75 3.17 0.96
N ASN A 53 -13.72 2.63 0.32
CA ASN A 53 -12.74 3.37 -0.45
C ASN A 53 -13.12 3.48 -1.93
N ARG A 54 -12.88 4.66 -2.49
CA ARG A 54 -13.24 5.04 -3.87
C ARG A 54 -12.01 5.54 -4.63
N ARG A 55 -12.18 5.73 -5.94
CA ARG A 55 -11.16 6.38 -6.77
C ARG A 55 -10.88 7.78 -6.23
N GLY A 56 -9.60 8.12 -6.12
CA GLY A 56 -9.11 9.39 -5.60
C GLY A 56 -8.73 9.35 -4.12
N ASP A 57 -9.19 8.34 -3.37
CA ASP A 57 -8.83 8.22 -1.96
C ASP A 57 -7.33 7.94 -1.79
N SER A 58 -6.71 8.66 -0.86
CA SER A 58 -5.32 8.44 -0.47
C SER A 58 -5.19 7.28 0.53
N PHE A 59 -4.03 6.64 0.54
CA PHE A 59 -3.67 5.63 1.53
C PHE A 59 -2.24 5.83 2.02
N ALA A 60 -2.03 5.46 3.30
CA ALA A 60 -0.71 5.41 3.91
C ALA A 60 -0.15 3.98 3.87
N ALA A 61 1.15 3.90 3.62
CA ALA A 61 1.92 2.67 3.60
C ALA A 61 3.34 2.95 4.07
N LYS A 62 4.09 1.88 4.34
CA LYS A 62 5.51 1.95 4.70
C LYS A 62 6.33 0.99 3.89
N LEU A 63 7.60 1.33 3.68
CA LEU A 63 8.53 0.44 2.99
C LEU A 63 8.73 -0.86 3.82
N ASP A 64 8.43 -2.01 3.20
CA ASP A 64 8.47 -3.33 3.83
C ASP A 64 9.91 -3.85 3.96
N THR A 65 10.77 -3.51 3.01
CA THR A 65 12.19 -3.90 2.97
C THR A 65 13.05 -2.68 2.68
N PRO A 66 14.24 -2.55 3.27
CA PRO A 66 15.12 -1.43 2.97
C PRO A 66 15.50 -1.43 1.48
N LEU A 67 15.51 -0.26 0.84
CA LEU A 67 16.00 -0.12 -0.53
C LEU A 67 17.50 0.05 -0.50
N MET A 68 18.22 -0.87 -1.14
CA MET A 68 19.67 -0.82 -1.27
C MET A 68 20.08 -0.48 -2.70
N LEU A 69 21.00 0.48 -2.85
CA LEU A 69 21.69 0.79 -4.10
C LEU A 69 23.19 0.82 -3.81
N GLU A 70 24.00 0.21 -4.67
CA GLU A 70 25.47 0.16 -4.51
C GLU A 70 25.89 -0.27 -3.09
N GLU A 71 25.24 -1.32 -2.56
CA GLU A 71 25.49 -1.88 -1.22
C GLU A 71 25.20 -0.93 -0.04
N LYS A 72 24.57 0.23 -0.29
CA LYS A 72 24.16 1.20 0.72
C LYS A 72 22.64 1.26 0.85
N VAL A 73 22.17 1.44 2.07
CA VAL A 73 20.74 1.69 2.33
C VAL A 73 20.41 3.12 1.91
N VAL A 74 19.58 3.25 0.87
CA VAL A 74 19.11 4.55 0.35
C VAL A 74 17.83 4.96 1.01
N LEU A 75 16.90 4.01 1.16
CA LEU A 75 15.68 4.19 1.92
C LEU A 75 15.61 3.11 3.00
N PRO A 76 15.54 3.49 4.29
CA PRO A 76 15.39 2.51 5.35
C PRO A 76 14.01 1.84 5.28
N GLN A 77 13.93 0.63 5.81
CA GLN A 77 12.65 -0.01 6.08
C GLN A 77 11.81 0.90 6.99
N GLY A 78 10.50 0.92 6.77
CA GLY A 78 9.58 1.77 7.54
C GLY A 78 9.45 3.19 6.98
N THR A 79 10.20 3.55 5.92
CA THR A 79 10.02 4.84 5.23
C THR A 79 8.55 5.03 4.85
N PRO A 80 7.89 6.12 5.30
CA PRO A 80 6.49 6.37 4.97
C PRO A 80 6.30 6.64 3.48
N VAL A 81 5.20 6.12 2.94
CA VAL A 81 4.82 6.20 1.55
C VAL A 81 3.34 6.60 1.48
N GLN A 82 3.03 7.53 0.59
CA GLN A 82 1.65 7.86 0.24
C GLN A 82 1.36 7.45 -1.20
N GLY A 83 0.12 7.03 -1.40
CA GLY A 83 -0.42 6.77 -2.72
C GLY A 83 -1.91 7.03 -2.75
N HIS A 84 -2.51 6.80 -3.92
CA HIS A 84 -3.94 6.93 -4.10
C HIS A 84 -4.53 5.78 -4.92
N ILE A 85 -5.84 5.64 -4.80
CA ILE A 85 -6.62 4.67 -5.55
C ILE A 85 -6.95 5.27 -6.91
N THR A 86 -6.34 4.76 -7.97
CA THR A 86 -6.61 5.19 -9.36
C THR A 86 -7.92 4.64 -9.90
N ALA A 87 -8.35 3.46 -9.42
CA ALA A 87 -9.65 2.90 -9.74
C ALA A 87 -10.14 1.96 -8.64
N ALA A 88 -11.42 2.04 -8.30
CA ALA A 88 -12.07 1.10 -7.38
C ALA A 88 -13.49 0.83 -7.87
N LYS A 89 -13.82 -0.46 -8.00
CA LYS A 89 -15.17 -0.90 -8.34
C LYS A 89 -15.50 -2.17 -7.56
N PRO A 90 -16.60 -2.21 -6.78
CA PRO A 90 -17.07 -3.44 -6.18
C PRO A 90 -17.60 -4.39 -7.27
N SER A 91 -17.64 -5.67 -6.94
CA SER A 91 -18.17 -6.69 -7.84
C SER A 91 -19.66 -6.51 -8.06
N GLY A 92 -20.14 -6.80 -9.26
CA GLY A 92 -21.57 -6.89 -9.53
C GLY A 92 -22.17 -8.10 -8.82
N ARG A 93 -23.50 -8.04 -8.58
CA ARG A 93 -24.24 -9.07 -7.84
C ARG A 93 -24.24 -10.44 -8.53
N LEU A 94 -24.28 -10.44 -9.87
CA LEU A 94 -24.42 -11.67 -10.66
C LEU A 94 -23.23 -11.89 -11.60
N LYS A 95 -22.63 -10.80 -12.12
CA LYS A 95 -21.54 -10.80 -13.08
C LYS A 95 -20.63 -9.59 -12.85
N GLY A 96 -19.39 -9.67 -13.33
CA GLY A 96 -18.39 -8.61 -13.20
C GLY A 96 -17.63 -8.66 -11.88
N ARG A 97 -16.30 -8.68 -11.96
CA ARG A 97 -15.41 -8.78 -10.79
C ARG A 97 -15.23 -7.41 -10.14
N GLY A 98 -15.05 -7.40 -8.83
CA GLY A 98 -14.57 -6.21 -8.14
C GLY A 98 -13.07 -6.07 -8.38
N PHE A 99 -12.61 -4.83 -8.53
CA PHE A 99 -11.19 -4.51 -8.65
C PHE A 99 -10.85 -3.21 -7.91
N MET A 100 -9.61 -3.12 -7.46
CA MET A 100 -9.01 -1.93 -6.90
C MET A 100 -7.62 -1.77 -7.50
N THR A 101 -7.27 -0.57 -7.91
CA THR A 101 -5.98 -0.22 -8.52
C THR A 101 -5.36 0.91 -7.72
N LEU A 102 -4.11 0.71 -7.32
CA LEU A 102 -3.35 1.60 -6.46
C LEU A 102 -2.12 2.10 -7.22
N THR A 103 -1.72 3.34 -6.96
CA THR A 103 -0.50 3.97 -7.47
C THR A 103 0.17 4.75 -6.32
N LEU A 104 1.49 4.89 -6.36
CA LEU A 104 2.23 5.69 -5.39
C LEU A 104 2.44 7.11 -5.89
N ASP A 105 2.39 8.04 -4.95
CA ASP A 105 2.52 9.47 -5.20
C ASP A 105 3.81 10.02 -4.60
N SER A 106 4.12 9.66 -3.35
CA SER A 106 5.30 10.21 -2.67
C SER A 106 5.91 9.29 -1.63
N LEU A 107 7.22 9.47 -1.43
CA LEU A 107 8.04 8.85 -0.39
C LEU A 107 8.45 9.94 0.61
N HIS A 108 8.48 9.60 1.90
CA HIS A 108 8.80 10.56 2.97
C HIS A 108 9.99 10.11 3.86
N PRO A 109 11.20 9.91 3.31
CA PRO A 109 12.38 9.67 4.13
C PRO A 109 12.71 10.90 5.00
N ASN A 110 12.93 10.69 6.31
CA ASN A 110 13.33 11.74 7.26
C ASN A 110 12.46 13.01 7.18
N ASP A 111 11.13 12.85 7.08
CA ASP A 111 10.15 13.94 6.98
C ASP A 111 10.26 14.83 5.72
N GLN A 112 11.06 14.43 4.72
CA GLN A 112 11.15 15.11 3.43
C GLN A 112 10.31 14.40 2.37
N SER A 113 9.44 15.13 1.67
CA SER A 113 8.57 14.58 0.63
C SER A 113 9.25 14.55 -0.74
N TYR A 114 9.33 13.36 -1.34
CA TYR A 114 9.81 13.14 -2.71
C TYR A 114 8.68 12.56 -3.56
N GLN A 115 8.30 13.26 -4.62
CA GLN A 115 7.30 12.78 -5.58
C GLN A 115 7.85 11.59 -6.36
N VAL A 116 7.01 10.57 -6.57
CA VAL A 116 7.39 9.37 -7.30
C VAL A 116 6.32 9.01 -8.32
N VAL A 117 6.76 8.51 -9.47
CA VAL A 117 5.86 7.96 -10.48
C VAL A 117 6.05 6.45 -10.50
N SER A 118 5.04 5.69 -10.05
CA SER A 118 5.09 4.23 -10.05
C SER A 118 4.19 3.58 -11.11
N ASN A 119 4.38 2.28 -11.32
CA ASN A 119 3.36 1.45 -11.94
C ASN A 119 2.10 1.36 -11.07
N SER A 120 1.01 0.91 -11.68
CA SER A 120 -0.24 0.66 -10.98
C SER A 120 -0.34 -0.79 -10.55
N GLN A 121 -0.67 -1.04 -9.30
CA GLN A 121 -0.94 -2.37 -8.77
C GLN A 121 -2.43 -2.61 -8.70
N SER A 122 -2.92 -3.61 -9.44
CA SER A 122 -4.33 -3.98 -9.43
C SER A 122 -4.55 -5.26 -8.62
N ARG A 123 -5.63 -5.26 -7.83
CA ARG A 123 -6.12 -6.41 -7.07
C ARG A 123 -7.58 -6.62 -7.43
N ALA A 124 -7.94 -7.85 -7.79
CA ALA A 124 -9.29 -8.20 -8.20
C ALA A 124 -9.85 -9.34 -7.35
N THR A 125 -11.12 -9.25 -6.98
CA THR A 125 -11.83 -10.34 -6.27
C THR A 125 -11.81 -11.61 -7.10
N GLY A 126 -11.81 -12.80 -6.50
CA GLY A 126 -11.94 -14.10 -7.19
C GLY A 126 -13.10 -14.18 -8.20
N SER A 127 -13.01 -15.06 -9.20
CA SER A 127 -14.04 -15.17 -10.24
C SER A 127 -15.36 -15.73 -9.69
N HIS A 128 -16.49 -15.21 -10.18
CA HIS A 128 -17.82 -15.76 -9.83
C HIS A 128 -18.19 -17.02 -10.62
N LYS A 129 -17.39 -17.42 -11.63
CA LYS A 129 -17.75 -18.52 -12.55
C LYS A 129 -17.94 -19.85 -11.84
N LYS A 130 -17.05 -20.24 -10.92
CA LYS A 130 -17.17 -21.54 -10.21
C LYS A 130 -18.34 -21.58 -9.23
N ARG A 131 -18.60 -20.46 -8.52
CA ARG A 131 -19.69 -20.35 -7.56
C ARG A 131 -21.05 -20.22 -8.22
N ASN A 132 -21.20 -19.40 -9.28
CA ASN A 132 -22.42 -19.37 -10.07
C ASN A 132 -22.65 -20.70 -10.79
N LEU A 133 -21.61 -21.41 -11.25
CA LEU A 133 -21.81 -22.75 -11.79
C LEU A 133 -22.26 -23.73 -10.71
N MET A 134 -21.80 -23.63 -9.47
CA MET A 134 -22.34 -24.43 -8.35
C MET A 134 -23.71 -23.95 -7.84
N PHE A 135 -24.07 -22.67 -7.96
CA PHE A 135 -25.35 -22.14 -7.48
C PHE A 135 -26.45 -22.15 -8.55
N ILE A 136 -26.08 -22.08 -9.82
CA ILE A 136 -26.99 -22.02 -10.99
C ILE A 136 -26.91 -23.32 -11.79
N GLY A 137 -25.71 -23.89 -11.97
CA GLY A 137 -25.51 -25.21 -12.61
C GLY A 137 -25.44 -26.40 -11.63
N GLY A 138 -25.28 -26.11 -10.33
CA GLY A 138 -25.32 -27.07 -9.21
C GLY A 138 -26.29 -26.63 -8.12
N GLY A 139 -27.16 -25.65 -8.41
CA GLY A 139 -28.23 -25.14 -7.54
C GLY A 139 -29.38 -26.13 -7.30
N SER A 140 -29.18 -27.38 -7.72
CA SER A 140 -29.84 -28.57 -7.22
C SER A 140 -29.23 -29.11 -5.91
N GLY A 141 -28.13 -28.54 -5.42
CA GLY A 141 -27.24 -29.17 -4.44
C GLY A 141 -27.76 -29.30 -3.01
N PHE A 142 -28.94 -28.78 -2.66
CA PHE A 142 -29.61 -29.14 -1.38
C PHE A 142 -31.13 -28.95 -1.45
N GLY A 143 -31.62 -27.90 -2.14
CA GLY A 143 -33.05 -27.62 -2.26
C GLY A 143 -33.82 -28.58 -3.16
N THR A 144 -33.22 -29.04 -4.27
CA THR A 144 -33.88 -30.03 -5.14
C THR A 144 -33.62 -31.46 -4.68
N LEU A 145 -32.52 -31.74 -3.97
CA LEU A 145 -32.31 -33.06 -3.37
C LEU A 145 -33.38 -33.31 -2.31
N VAL A 146 -33.61 -32.36 -1.40
CA VAL A 146 -34.65 -32.48 -0.36
C VAL A 146 -36.06 -32.44 -0.96
N GLY A 147 -36.34 -31.57 -1.94
CA GLY A 147 -37.64 -31.52 -2.61
C GLY A 147 -37.97 -32.72 -3.51
N ALA A 148 -36.95 -33.35 -4.12
CA ALA A 148 -37.12 -34.57 -4.90
C ALA A 148 -37.24 -35.82 -4.02
N LEU A 149 -36.52 -35.86 -2.89
CA LEU A 149 -36.62 -36.95 -1.91
C LEU A 149 -37.94 -36.93 -1.12
N ALA A 150 -38.50 -35.74 -0.83
CA ALA A 150 -39.74 -35.63 -0.07
C ALA A 150 -41.03 -35.65 -0.93
N GLY A 151 -40.97 -35.35 -2.23
CA GLY A 151 -42.18 -35.17 -3.06
C GLY A 151 -42.11 -35.62 -4.52
N GLY A 152 -41.03 -36.32 -4.93
CA GLY A 152 -40.86 -36.79 -6.30
C GLY A 152 -40.90 -35.67 -7.36
N ALA A 153 -41.21 -36.02 -8.62
CA ALA A 153 -41.21 -35.08 -9.75
C ALA A 153 -42.15 -33.87 -9.57
N LYS A 154 -43.23 -34.03 -8.77
CA LYS A 154 -44.17 -32.95 -8.45
C LYS A 154 -43.62 -32.00 -7.36
N GLY A 155 -42.89 -32.54 -6.38
CA GLY A 155 -42.17 -31.77 -5.36
C GLY A 155 -40.98 -30.97 -5.90
N ALA A 156 -40.33 -31.46 -6.97
CA ALA A 156 -39.27 -30.75 -7.67
C ALA A 156 -39.77 -29.53 -8.47
N LEU A 157 -41.01 -29.54 -8.97
CA LEU A 157 -41.62 -28.40 -9.67
C LEU A 157 -42.06 -27.29 -8.70
N ILE A 158 -42.71 -27.65 -7.60
CA ILE A 158 -43.18 -26.68 -6.59
C ILE A 158 -41.99 -26.16 -5.75
N GLY A 159 -41.11 -27.07 -5.29
CA GLY A 159 -39.86 -26.72 -4.61
C GLY A 159 -38.84 -26.05 -5.52
N GLY A 160 -38.91 -26.28 -6.83
CA GLY A 160 -38.09 -25.62 -7.85
C GLY A 160 -38.53 -24.18 -8.12
N GLY A 161 -39.83 -23.88 -8.18
CA GLY A 161 -40.33 -22.51 -8.38
C GLY A 161 -40.08 -21.59 -7.19
N VAL A 162 -40.41 -22.05 -5.98
CA VAL A 162 -40.21 -21.27 -4.74
C VAL A 162 -38.74 -21.26 -4.33
N GLY A 163 -38.04 -22.40 -4.47
CA GLY A 163 -36.62 -22.53 -4.15
C GLY A 163 -35.69 -21.83 -5.14
N ALA A 164 -36.02 -21.78 -6.45
CA ALA A 164 -35.26 -20.99 -7.42
C ALA A 164 -35.51 -19.49 -7.27
N ALA A 165 -36.74 -19.07 -6.95
CA ALA A 165 -37.02 -17.66 -6.64
C ALA A 165 -36.29 -17.20 -5.37
N ALA A 166 -36.33 -17.99 -4.30
CA ALA A 166 -35.60 -17.71 -3.07
C ALA A 166 -34.07 -17.80 -3.26
N GLY A 167 -33.58 -18.79 -4.02
CA GLY A 167 -32.16 -18.96 -4.35
C GLY A 167 -31.61 -17.83 -5.23
N ALA A 168 -32.37 -17.39 -6.22
CA ALA A 168 -32.01 -16.23 -7.04
C ALA A 168 -32.08 -14.93 -6.25
N ALA A 169 -33.11 -14.74 -5.41
CA ALA A 169 -33.22 -13.58 -4.53
C ALA A 169 -32.04 -13.52 -3.55
N THR A 170 -31.68 -14.63 -2.89
CA THR A 170 -30.53 -14.69 -1.98
C THR A 170 -29.20 -14.46 -2.69
N ALA A 171 -29.00 -14.99 -3.91
CA ALA A 171 -27.81 -14.72 -4.72
C ALA A 171 -27.69 -13.26 -5.15
N VAL A 172 -28.81 -12.60 -5.52
CA VAL A 172 -28.84 -11.16 -5.84
C VAL A 172 -28.55 -10.31 -4.60
N LEU A 173 -29.07 -10.70 -3.44
CA LEU A 173 -28.86 -9.99 -2.18
C LEU A 173 -27.41 -10.12 -1.69
N THR A 174 -26.82 -11.32 -1.74
CA THR A 174 -25.50 -11.63 -1.16
C THR A 174 -24.34 -11.60 -2.17
N GLY A 175 -24.62 -11.44 -3.46
CA GLY A 175 -23.62 -11.62 -4.52
C GLY A 175 -22.59 -10.48 -4.65
N LYS A 176 -22.82 -9.32 -4.04
CA LYS A 176 -21.83 -8.23 -4.04
C LYS A 176 -20.59 -8.67 -3.26
N LYS A 177 -19.42 -8.56 -3.90
CA LYS A 177 -18.12 -8.79 -3.28
C LYS A 177 -17.26 -7.55 -3.37
N HIS A 178 -16.52 -7.30 -2.31
CA HIS A 178 -15.57 -6.20 -2.26
C HIS A 178 -14.14 -6.73 -2.39
N VAL A 179 -13.25 -5.90 -2.93
CA VAL A 179 -11.81 -6.16 -2.82
C VAL A 179 -11.44 -5.70 -1.42
N TYR A 180 -10.95 -6.62 -0.61
CA TYR A 180 -10.53 -6.38 0.77
C TYR A 180 -9.02 -6.62 0.85
N LEU A 181 -8.27 -5.55 1.12
CA LEU A 181 -6.84 -5.59 1.36
C LEU A 181 -6.63 -5.22 2.84
N PRO A 182 -6.34 -6.18 3.72
CA PRO A 182 -6.11 -5.88 5.12
C PRO A 182 -4.88 -4.98 5.30
N ALA A 183 -4.82 -4.25 6.41
CA ALA A 183 -3.57 -3.68 6.91
C ALA A 183 -2.48 -4.77 6.95
N GLU A 184 -1.23 -4.35 6.84
CA GLU A 184 -0.05 -5.21 6.70
C GLU A 184 0.06 -5.97 5.36
N THR A 185 -0.85 -5.76 4.40
CA THR A 185 -0.71 -6.34 3.06
C THR A 185 0.53 -5.78 2.36
N VAL A 186 1.41 -6.67 1.89
CA VAL A 186 2.59 -6.29 1.12
C VAL A 186 2.27 -6.26 -0.38
N LEU A 187 2.61 -5.15 -1.02
CA LEU A 187 2.45 -4.89 -2.44
C LEU A 187 3.81 -4.48 -3.02
N THR A 188 4.09 -4.90 -4.25
CA THR A 188 5.34 -4.55 -4.95
C THR A 188 5.04 -3.60 -6.08
N PHE A 189 5.67 -2.44 -6.07
CA PHE A 189 5.57 -1.42 -7.10
C PHE A 189 6.91 -1.26 -7.80
N SER A 190 6.90 -0.72 -9.02
CA SER A 190 8.11 -0.37 -9.76
C SER A 190 8.05 1.10 -10.12
N LEU A 191 9.14 1.83 -9.87
CA LEU A 191 9.28 3.21 -10.31
C LEU A 191 9.32 3.26 -11.85
N LYS A 192 8.61 4.22 -12.44
CA LYS A 192 8.65 4.49 -13.89
C LYS A 192 9.72 5.50 -14.26
N GLU A 193 10.04 6.39 -13.34
CA GLU A 193 10.96 7.49 -13.52
C GLU A 193 12.03 7.45 -12.42
N PRO A 194 13.25 7.94 -12.69
CA PRO A 194 14.26 8.05 -11.67
C PRO A 194 13.86 9.11 -10.62
N VAL A 195 14.20 8.87 -9.36
CA VAL A 195 13.88 9.76 -8.23
C VAL A 195 15.17 10.12 -7.51
N ARG A 196 15.46 11.40 -7.41
CA ARG A 196 16.63 11.89 -6.67
C ARG A 196 16.27 12.21 -5.23
N ILE A 197 17.01 11.63 -4.30
CA ILE A 197 16.84 11.79 -2.86
C ILE A 197 18.11 12.40 -2.28
N GLY A 198 17.97 13.49 -1.52
CA GLY A 198 19.10 14.29 -1.07
C GLY A 198 19.43 15.41 -2.05
N GLY A 199 19.73 16.59 -1.52
CA GLY A 199 19.84 17.83 -2.29
C GLY A 199 18.70 18.77 -1.92
N LYS A 200 19.04 19.99 -1.50
CA LYS A 200 18.09 21.07 -1.25
C LYS A 200 17.23 21.26 -2.51
N SER A 201 15.94 20.97 -2.44
CA SER A 201 15.01 21.30 -3.53
C SER A 201 15.22 22.78 -3.90
N PRO A 202 15.40 23.13 -5.19
CA PRO A 202 15.38 24.53 -5.58
C PRO A 202 14.03 25.08 -5.16
N ALA A 203 14.05 26.05 -4.25
CA ALA A 203 12.86 26.80 -3.89
C ALA A 203 12.31 27.42 -5.18
N THR A 204 11.13 26.96 -5.60
CA THR A 204 10.37 27.63 -6.65
C THR A 204 10.08 29.04 -6.15
N THR A 205 10.69 30.03 -6.81
CA THR A 205 10.42 31.46 -6.62
C THR A 205 9.06 31.81 -7.18
#